data_AF-A0A6V7M9Z8-F1
#
_entry.id   AF-A0A6V7M9Z8-F1
#
_cell.length_a   1.000
_cell.length_b   1.000
_cell.length_c   1.000
_cell.angle_alpha   90.00
_cell.angle_beta   90.00
_cell.angle_gamma   90.00
#
_symmetry.space_group_name_H-M   'P 1'
#
loop_
_entity.id
_entity.type
_entity.pdbx_description
1 polymer ?
#
loop_
_entity_poly.entity_id
_entity_poly.type
_entity_poly.pdbx_seq_one_letter_code
_entity_poly.pdbx_strand_id
1 'polypeptide(L)' 'KGDVITITQIDDEGWWEGTLNDKTGWFPSNYVKECRTPGK' A
#
# COMPACT_ATOMS: atom_id res chain seq x y z
N LYS A 1 -4.47 8.82 12.34
CA LYS A 1 -3.52 7.72 12.62
C LYS A 1 -3.65 6.76 11.45
N GLY A 2 -2.61 6.61 10.63
CA GLY A 2 -2.64 5.80 9.42
C GLY A 2 -2.00 4.45 9.66
N ASP A 3 -2.58 3.41 9.07
CA ASP A 3 -1.97 2.09 8.96
C ASP A 3 -0.94 2.10 7.82
N VAL A 4 0.17 1.40 8.03
CA VAL A 4 1.20 1.21 7.00
C VAL A 4 0.97 -0.15 6.37
N ILE A 5 0.63 -0.13 5.09
CA ILE A 5 0.38 -1.34 4.30
C ILE A 5 1.65 -1.64 3.51
N THR A 6 2.13 -2.88 3.57
CA THR A 6 3.24 -3.33 2.74
C THR A 6 2.69 -3.71 1.37
N ILE A 7 3.13 -3.03 0.31
CA ILE A 7 2.71 -3.36 -1.06
C ILE A 7 3.50 -4.59 -1.53
N THR A 8 2.78 -5.63 -1.96
CA THR A 8 3.35 -6.90 -2.42
C THR A 8 3.31 -7.01 -3.95
N GLN A 9 2.27 -6.47 -4.59
CA GLN A 9 2.13 -6.45 -6.05
C GLN A 9 1.47 -5.16 -6.53
N ILE A 10 1.77 -4.80 -7.78
CA ILE A 10 1.19 -3.67 -8.50
C ILE A 10 0.77 -4.18 -9.86
N ASP A 11 -0.46 -3.88 -10.25
CA ASP A 11 -1.00 -4.17 -11.58
C ASP A 11 -1.05 -2.90 -12.44
N ASP A 12 -1.01 -3.06 -13.76
CA ASP A 12 -1.08 -1.98 -14.74
C ASP A 12 -2.43 -1.23 -14.73
N GLU A 13 -3.50 -1.83 -14.20
CA GLU A 13 -4.81 -1.21 -14.04
C GLU A 13 -4.92 -0.28 -12.80
N GLY A 14 -3.81 -0.06 -12.09
CA GLY A 14 -3.75 0.84 -10.94
C GLY A 14 -4.26 0.22 -9.63
N TRP A 15 -4.35 -1.11 -9.58
CA TRP A 15 -4.64 -1.88 -8.38
C TRP A 15 -3.35 -2.34 -7.73
N TRP A 16 -3.27 -2.19 -6.41
CA TRP A 16 -2.15 -2.64 -5.60
C TRP A 16 -2.62 -3.74 -4.66
N GLU A 17 -1.82 -4.79 -4.55
CA GLU A 17 -1.96 -5.78 -3.50
C GLU A 17 -1.11 -5.33 -2.31
N GLY A 18 -1.68 -5.39 -1.11
CA GLY A 18 -0.90 -5.13 0.09
C GLY A 18 -1.36 -5.95 1.27
N THR A 19 -0.43 -6.12 2.21
CA THR A 19 -0.63 -6.88 3.44
C THR A 19 -0.59 -5.94 4.65
N LEU A 20 -1.59 -6.06 5.51
CA LEU A 20 -1.72 -5.35 6.78
C LEU A 20 -2.27 -6.30 7.86
N ASN A 21 -1.53 -6.50 8.95
CA ASN A 21 -1.94 -7.36 10.08
C ASN A 21 -2.48 -8.74 9.61
N ASP A 22 -1.69 -9.45 8.80
CA ASP A 22 -2.00 -10.77 8.21
C ASP A 22 -3.18 -10.80 7.23
N LYS A 23 -3.78 -9.65 6.90
CA LYS A 23 -4.77 -9.53 5.85
C LYS A 23 -4.10 -9.05 4.57
N THR A 24 -4.26 -9.82 3.50
CA THR A 24 -3.81 -9.47 2.16
C THR A 24 -5.02 -9.23 1.27
N GLY A 25 -4.95 -8.20 0.44
CA GLY A 25 -6.00 -7.92 -0.53
C GLY A 25 -5.61 -6.85 -1.53
N TRP A 26 -6.41 -6.76 -2.58
CA TRP A 26 -6.28 -5.78 -3.63
C TRP A 26 -7.10 -4.54 -3.32
N PHE A 27 -6.50 -3.37 -3.51
CA PHE A 27 -7.14 -2.08 -3.34
C PHE A 27 -6.65 -1.09 -4.40
N PRO A 28 -7.43 -0.05 -4.71
CA PRO A 28 -7.01 0.94 -5.70
C PRO A 28 -5.85 1.76 -5.13
N SER A 29 -4.81 1.96 -5.94
CA SER A 29 -3.61 2.72 -5.56
C SER A 29 -3.90 4.13 -5.00
N ASN A 30 -4.99 4.76 -5.44
CA ASN A 30 -5.42 6.09 -4.97
C ASN A 30 -5.82 6.16 -3.48
N TYR A 31 -5.95 5.01 -2.79
CA TYR A 31 -6.29 4.94 -1.37
C TYR A 31 -5.05 5.00 -0.46
N VAL A 32 -3.86 4.87 -1.03
CA VAL A 32 -2.60 4.93 -0.30
C VAL A 32 -1.76 6.10 -0.78
N LYS A 33 -0.87 6.57 0.09
CA LYS A 33 0.13 7.58 -0.24
C LYS A 33 1.48 7.06 0.19
N GLU A 34 2.48 7.28 -0.66
CA GLU A 34 3.87 6.97 -0.33
C GLU A 34 4.26 7.72 0.94
N CYS A 35 4.51 6.98 2.01
CA CYS A 35 5.06 7.55 3.23
C CYS A 35 6.58 7.64 3.05
N ARG A 36 7.06 8.72 2.43
CA ARG A 36 8.49 9.04 2.49
C ARG A 36 8.80 9.45 3.92
N THR A 37 9.45 8.56 4.67
CA THR A 37 10.14 8.97 5.89
C THR A 37 11.15 10.04 5.48
N PRO A 38 11.05 11.29 5.98
CA PRO A 38 12.09 12.27 5.71
C PRO A 38 13.40 11.70 6.23
N GLY A 39 14.29 11.36 5.30
CA GLY A 39 15.65 10.92 5.61
C GLY A 39 16.35 11.99 6.43
N LYS A 40 17.15 11.52 7.39
CA LYS A 40 18.02 12.37 8.22
C LYS A 40 18.97 13.22 7.39
#